data_AF-A0A353RUZ8-F1
#
_entry.id   AF-A0A353RUZ8-F1
#
_cell.length_a   1.000
_cell.length_b   1.000
_cell.length_c   1.000
_cell.angle_alpha   90.00
_cell.angle_beta   90.00
_cell.angle_gamma   90.00
#
_symmetry.space_group_name_H-M   'P 1'
#
loop_
_entity.id
_entity.type
_entity.pdbx_description
1 polymer ?
#
loop_
_entity_poly.entity_id
_entity_poly.type
_entity_poly.pdbx_seq_one_letter_code
_entity_poly.pdbx_strand_id
1 'polypeptide(L)'
;MNGYFLSEEAKERIKKIHSSSALYNEKAGKEHNERLLELISHHAGEIKELYDANDRHFLVETGDLAVLCFELMLEHKESIDSIMLKCFDRYDKKLASLLNKEVN
;
A
#
# COMPACT_ATOMS: atom_id res chain seq x y z
N MET A 1 19.57 -6.71 14.93
CA MET A 1 19.33 -6.54 13.48
C MET A 1 17.94 -5.96 13.34
N ASN A 2 17.85 -4.65 13.05
CA ASN A 2 16.56 -3.94 12.96
C ASN A 2 15.84 -4.31 11.66
N GLY A 3 14.52 -4.46 11.76
CA GLY A 3 13.67 -5.24 10.86
C GLY A 3 13.52 -4.69 9.45
N TYR A 4 13.68 -5.60 8.49
CA TYR A 4 13.36 -5.39 7.07
C TYR A 4 11.97 -5.95 6.69
N PHE A 5 11.21 -6.44 7.66
CA PHE A 5 9.92 -7.12 7.46
C PHE A 5 8.87 -6.62 8.44
N LEU A 6 7.59 -6.66 8.04
CA LEU A 6 6.46 -6.46 8.94
C LEU A 6 6.55 -7.47 10.09
N SER A 7 6.56 -6.98 11.33
CA SER A 7 6.50 -7.85 12.51
C SER A 7 5.18 -8.62 12.55
N GLU A 8 5.14 -9.73 13.30
CA GLU A 8 3.87 -10.45 13.54
C GLU A 8 2.81 -9.52 14.17
N GLU A 9 3.22 -8.60 15.03
CA GLU A 9 2.32 -7.58 15.57
C GLU A 9 1.73 -6.70 14.46
N ALA A 10 2.55 -6.22 13.52
CA ALA A 10 2.09 -5.39 12.41
C ALA A 10 1.12 -6.17 11.50
N LYS A 11 1.43 -7.44 11.21
CA LYS A 11 0.55 -8.32 10.43
C LYS A 11 -0.82 -8.48 11.10
N GLU A 12 -0.84 -8.74 12.41
CA GLU A 12 -2.10 -8.86 13.16
C GLU A 12 -2.88 -7.55 13.24
N ARG A 13 -2.19 -6.40 13.34
CA ARG A 13 -2.84 -5.09 13.29
C ARG A 13 -3.50 -4.84 11.93
N ILE A 14 -2.83 -5.13 10.82
CA ILE A 14 -3.41 -4.96 9.47
C ILE A 14 -4.70 -5.79 9.32
N LYS A 15 -4.71 -7.05 9.76
CA LYS A 15 -5.92 -7.89 9.73
C LYS A 15 -7.08 -7.31 10.55
N LYS A 16 -6.79 -6.73 11.72
CA LYS A 16 -7.79 -6.09 12.58
C LYS A 16 -8.34 -4.80 11.96
N ILE A 17 -7.48 -4.00 11.35
CA ILE A 17 -7.86 -2.78 10.62
C ILE A 17 -8.79 -3.17 9.47
N HIS A 18 -8.40 -4.14 8.63
CA HIS A 18 -9.22 -4.67 7.54
C HIS A 18 -10.60 -5.14 8.01
N SER A 19 -10.66 -5.95 9.07
CA SER A 19 -11.94 -6.42 9.63
C SER A 19 -12.82 -5.27 10.11
N SER A 20 -12.24 -4.25 10.73
CA SER A 20 -12.96 -3.08 11.24
C SER A 20 -13.43 -2.15 10.11
N SER A 21 -12.59 -1.94 9.10
CA SER A 21 -12.89 -1.13 7.93
C SER A 21 -13.99 -1.76 7.09
N ALA A 22 -13.93 -3.07 6.85
CA ALA A 22 -14.98 -3.81 6.15
C ALA A 22 -16.33 -3.70 6.86
N LEU A 23 -16.36 -3.93 8.19
CA LEU A 23 -17.57 -3.80 9.00
C LEU A 23 -18.15 -2.38 8.99
N TYR A 24 -17.29 -1.36 9.02
CA TYR A 24 -17.73 0.03 8.93
C TYR A 24 -18.39 0.31 7.58
N ASN A 25 -17.76 -0.09 6.48
CA ASN A 25 -18.27 0.16 5.14
C ASN A 25 -19.59 -0.59 4.86
N GLU A 26 -19.70 -1.83 5.33
CA GLU A 26 -20.96 -2.58 5.30
C GLU A 26 -22.09 -1.80 6.01
N LYS A 27 -21.85 -1.31 7.23
CA LYS A 27 -22.83 -0.50 7.98
C LYS A 27 -23.15 0.83 7.32
N ALA A 28 -22.18 1.41 6.61
CA ALA A 28 -22.34 2.65 5.88
C ALA A 28 -23.02 2.46 4.51
N GLY A 29 -23.32 1.21 4.10
CA GLY A 29 -23.87 0.91 2.78
C GLY A 29 -22.92 1.25 1.64
N LYS A 30 -21.61 1.14 1.87
CA LYS A 30 -20.56 1.42 0.89
C LYS A 30 -19.83 0.14 0.52
N GLU A 31 -19.49 0.00 -0.76
CA GLU A 31 -18.60 -1.06 -1.23
C GLU A 31 -17.18 -0.79 -0.71
N HIS A 32 -16.64 -1.74 0.05
CA HIS A 32 -15.36 -1.57 0.73
C HIS A 32 -14.20 -1.34 -0.25
N ASN A 33 -14.17 -2.11 -1.35
CA ASN A 33 -13.16 -1.96 -2.41
C ASN A 33 -13.13 -0.56 -3.02
N GLU A 34 -14.31 -0.03 -3.37
CA GLU A 34 -14.42 1.31 -3.95
C GLU A 34 -13.91 2.36 -2.96
N ARG A 35 -14.28 2.21 -1.68
CA ARG A 35 -13.81 3.12 -0.64
C ARG A 35 -12.30 3.07 -0.44
N LEU A 36 -11.69 1.88 -0.46
CA LEU A 36 -10.25 1.73 -0.37
C LEU A 36 -9.54 2.42 -1.54
N LEU A 37 -10.04 2.25 -2.76
CA LEU A 37 -9.48 2.89 -3.96
C LEU A 37 -9.59 4.42 -3.91
N GLU A 38 -10.72 4.96 -3.43
CA GLU A 38 -10.88 6.41 -3.20
C GLU A 38 -9.82 6.94 -2.22
N LEU A 39 -9.65 6.27 -1.07
CA LEU A 39 -8.69 6.67 -0.04
C LEU A 39 -7.25 6.57 -0.56
N ILE A 40 -6.90 5.50 -1.27
CA ILE A 40 -5.60 5.33 -1.92
C ILE A 40 -5.30 6.49 -2.86
N SER A 41 -6.26 6.89 -3.68
CA SER A 41 -6.10 8.03 -4.59
C SER A 41 -5.91 9.35 -3.83
N HIS A 42 -6.61 9.53 -2.71
CA HIS A 42 -6.49 10.72 -1.88
C HIS A 42 -5.10 10.83 -1.25
N HIS A 43 -4.64 9.80 -0.55
CA HIS A 43 -3.31 9.79 0.08
C HIS A 43 -2.18 9.94 -0.95
N ALA A 44 -2.31 9.34 -2.15
CA ALA A 44 -1.32 9.55 -3.21
C ALA A 44 -1.20 11.02 -3.64
N GLY A 45 -2.32 11.76 -3.66
CA GLY A 45 -2.33 13.20 -3.89
C GLY A 45 -1.65 13.97 -2.75
N GLU A 46 -2.04 13.70 -1.51
CA GLU A 46 -1.49 14.38 -0.33
C GLU A 46 0.01 14.16 -0.17
N ILE A 47 0.51 12.94 -0.43
CA ILE A 47 1.96 12.65 -0.45
C ILE A 47 2.69 13.61 -1.40
N LYS A 48 2.14 13.83 -2.60
CA LYS A 48 2.76 14.71 -3.59
C LYS A 48 2.76 16.16 -3.12
N GLU A 49 1.63 16.64 -2.62
CA GLU A 49 1.47 18.01 -2.12
C GLU A 49 2.42 18.30 -0.94
N LEU A 50 2.48 17.41 0.04
CA LEU A 50 3.34 17.54 1.22
C LEU A 50 4.83 17.43 0.85
N TYR A 51 5.19 16.52 -0.07
CA TYR A 51 6.56 16.41 -0.54
C TYR A 51 7.02 17.70 -1.23
N ASP A 52 6.19 18.28 -2.11
CA ASP A 52 6.49 19.55 -2.78
C ASP A 52 6.62 20.72 -1.80
N ALA A 53 5.85 20.69 -0.71
CA ALA A 53 5.94 21.65 0.38
C ALA A 53 7.16 21.44 1.32
N ASN A 54 7.99 20.41 1.07
CA ASN A 54 9.05 19.94 1.99
C ASN A 54 8.54 19.59 3.41
N ASP A 55 7.27 19.21 3.52
CA ASP A 55 6.68 18.78 4.78
C ASP A 55 6.89 17.28 4.99
N ARG A 56 7.63 16.92 6.04
CA ARG A 56 7.94 15.52 6.38
C ARG A 56 6.71 14.65 6.67
N HIS A 57 5.53 15.25 6.86
CA HIS A 57 4.28 14.51 7.02
C HIS A 57 3.97 13.60 5.82
N PHE A 58 4.55 13.85 4.63
CA PHE A 58 4.41 12.95 3.47
C PHE A 58 4.82 11.49 3.80
N LEU A 59 5.73 11.28 4.77
CA LEU A 59 6.13 9.94 5.21
C LEU A 59 5.03 9.21 5.98
N VAL A 60 4.23 9.94 6.75
CA VAL A 60 3.07 9.39 7.47
C VAL A 60 2.01 8.99 6.44
N GLU A 61 1.68 9.88 5.51
CA GLU A 61 0.75 9.58 4.41
C GLU A 61 1.20 8.40 3.55
N THR A 62 2.51 8.24 3.36
CA THR A 62 3.08 7.06 2.67
C THR A 62 2.84 5.78 3.48
N GLY A 63 2.92 5.85 4.81
CA GLY A 63 2.58 4.75 5.70
C GLY A 63 1.09 4.40 5.64
N ASP A 64 0.21 5.40 5.66
CA ASP A 64 -1.23 5.21 5.56
C ASP A 64 -1.63 4.59 4.21
N LEU A 65 -1.04 5.09 3.11
CA LEU A 65 -1.18 4.49 1.79
C LEU A 65 -0.75 3.02 1.77
N ALA A 66 0.36 2.68 2.42
CA ALA A 66 0.83 1.28 2.49
C ALA A 66 -0.17 0.38 3.24
N VAL A 67 -0.76 0.85 4.34
CA VAL A 67 -1.80 0.12 5.08
C VAL A 67 -3.01 -0.14 4.18
N LEU A 68 -3.50 0.88 3.47
CA LEU A 68 -4.64 0.75 2.56
C LEU A 68 -4.36 -0.23 1.41
N CYS A 69 -3.13 -0.24 0.90
CA CYS A 69 -2.72 -1.22 -0.12
C CYS A 69 -2.75 -2.64 0.43
N PHE A 70 -2.33 -2.87 1.68
CA PHE A 70 -2.44 -4.19 2.30
C PHE A 70 -3.90 -4.58 2.56
N GLU A 71 -4.76 -3.66 2.99
CA GLU A 71 -6.20 -3.91 3.12
C GLU A 71 -6.81 -4.36 1.79
N LEU A 72 -6.46 -3.69 0.69
CA LEU A 72 -6.97 -4.05 -0.64
C LEU A 72 -6.52 -5.46 -1.07
N MET A 73 -5.28 -5.85 -0.77
CA MET A 73 -4.80 -7.22 -1.03
C MET A 73 -5.59 -8.25 -0.22
N LEU A 74 -5.87 -7.94 1.05
CA LEU A 74 -6.64 -8.82 1.95
C LEU A 74 -8.11 -8.95 1.53
N GLU A 75 -8.72 -7.85 1.06
CA GLU A 75 -10.10 -7.83 0.54
C GLU A 75 -10.27 -8.81 -0.64
N HIS A 76 -9.24 -8.93 -1.47
CA HIS A 76 -9.21 -9.92 -2.57
C HIS A 76 -8.76 -11.33 -2.14
N LYS A 77 -8.56 -11.58 -0.84
CA LYS A 77 -8.12 -12.86 -0.26
C LYS A 77 -6.78 -13.35 -0.83
N GLU A 78 -5.94 -12.44 -1.29
CA GLU A 78 -4.63 -12.73 -1.81
C GLU A 78 -3.57 -12.66 -0.71
N SER A 79 -2.52 -13.47 -0.84
CA SER A 79 -1.37 -13.36 0.04
C SER A 79 -0.54 -12.13 -0.31
N ILE A 80 -0.35 -11.24 0.67
CA ILE A 80 0.52 -10.06 0.53
C ILE A 80 1.90 -10.48 0.01
N ASP A 81 2.51 -11.50 0.60
CA ASP A 81 3.83 -12.00 0.18
C ASP A 81 3.81 -12.48 -1.27
N SER A 82 2.74 -13.18 -1.70
CA SER A 82 2.62 -13.65 -3.08
C SER A 82 2.52 -12.50 -4.08
N ILE A 83 1.73 -11.48 -3.77
CA ILE A 83 1.61 -10.27 -4.61
C ILE A 83 2.95 -9.53 -4.67
N MET A 84 3.62 -9.35 -3.53
CA MET A 84 4.90 -8.65 -3.47
C MET A 84 5.99 -9.35 -4.27
N LEU A 85 6.09 -10.68 -4.18
CA LEU A 85 7.03 -11.46 -5.00
C LEU A 85 6.79 -11.25 -6.51
N LYS A 86 5.53 -11.28 -6.96
CA LYS A 86 5.17 -10.96 -8.36
C LYS A 86 5.58 -9.53 -8.75
N CYS A 87 5.44 -8.57 -7.84
CA CYS A 87 5.85 -7.20 -8.06
C CYS A 87 7.38 -7.08 -8.16
N PHE A 88 8.15 -7.74 -7.29
CA PHE A 88 9.61 -7.73 -7.32
C PHE A 88 10.14 -8.25 -8.66
N ASP A 89 9.65 -9.41 -9.13
CA ASP A 89 10.05 -9.97 -10.43
C ASP A 89 9.79 -8.99 -11.60
N ARG A 90 8.70 -8.22 -11.53
CA ARG A 90 8.37 -7.20 -12.53
C ARG A 90 9.30 -6.00 -12.44
N TYR A 91 9.61 -5.54 -11.23
CA TYR A 91 10.52 -4.40 -11.02
C TYR A 91 11.94 -4.74 -11.42
N ASP A 92 12.45 -5.92 -11.09
CA ASP A 92 13.79 -6.37 -11.51
C ASP A 92 13.94 -6.35 -13.03
N LYS A 93 12.96 -6.91 -13.75
CA LYS A 93 12.94 -6.88 -15.23
C LYS A 93 12.85 -5.46 -15.79
N LYS A 94 12.01 -4.61 -15.19
CA LYS A 94 11.83 -3.22 -15.62
C LYS A 94 13.11 -2.42 -15.42
N LEU A 95 13.74 -2.54 -14.26
CA LEU A 95 14.99 -1.83 -13.93
C LEU A 95 16.13 -2.28 -14.84
N ALA A 96 16.31 -3.59 -15.06
CA ALA A 96 17.29 -4.10 -16.00
C ALA A 96 17.09 -3.55 -17.42
N SER A 97 15.83 -3.45 -17.88
CA SER A 97 15.53 -2.85 -19.18
C SER A 97 15.82 -1.35 -19.25
N LEU A 98 15.59 -0.59 -18.19
CA LEU A 98 15.86 0.86 -18.17
C LEU A 98 17.35 1.14 -18.18
N LEU A 99 18.12 0.42 -17.37
CA LEU A 99 19.59 0.54 -17.34
C LEU A 99 20.22 0.20 -18.70
N ASN A 100 19.73 -0.82 -19.39
CA ASN A 100 20.24 -1.14 -20.74
C ASN A 100 19.84 -0.12 -21.81
N LYS A 101 18.78 0.67 -21.60
CA LYS A 101 18.35 1.75 -22.50
C LYS A 101 19.11 3.05 -22.29
N GLU A 102 19.61 3.31 -21.08
CA GLU A 102 20.42 4.50 -20.78
C GLU A 102 21.89 4.35 -21.20
N VAL A 103 22.32 3.13 -21.58
CA VAL A 103 23.70 2.81 -21.99
C VAL A 103 23.86 2.74 -23.52
N ASN A 104 22.80 2.96 -24.30
CA ASN A 104 22.83 3.08 -25.77
C ASN A 104 22.40 4.48 -26.22
#